data_AF-A0A6G3WMF4-F1
#
_entry.id   AF-A0A6G3WMF4-F1
#
_cell.length_a   1.000
_cell.length_b   1.000
_cell.length_c   1.000
_cell.angle_alpha   90.00
_cell.angle_beta   90.00
_cell.angle_gamma   90.00
#
_symmetry.space_group_name_H-M   'P 1'
#
loop_
_entity.id
_entity.type
_entity.pdbx_description
1 polymer ?
#
loop_
_entity_poly.entity_id
_entity_poly.type
_entity_poly.pdbx_seq_one_letter_code
_entity_poly.pdbx_strand_id
1 'polypeptide(L)'
;MVADKKIAWPAQLALGPDGLGNSLDHIRNIMGTSMEALIHHFKLVTEGFRVPAGQTYTAIESPKGELGVHVVSDGGTRPYRVHFRDPS
;
A
#
# COMPACT_ATOMS: atom_id res chain seq x y z
N MET A 1 -9.61 0.08 5.95
CA MET A 1 -9.59 -0.56 4.62
C MET A 1 -9.63 0.55 3.58
N VAL A 2 -8.72 0.54 2.60
CA VAL A 2 -8.69 1.57 1.54
C VAL A 2 -9.91 1.37 0.64
N ALA A 3 -10.76 2.39 0.51
CA ALA A 3 -12.01 2.29 -0.25
C ALA A 3 -11.80 2.24 -1.77
N ASP A 4 -10.68 2.81 -2.25
CA ASP A 4 -10.34 2.78 -3.67
C ASP A 4 -9.79 1.41 -4.06
N LYS A 5 -10.59 0.62 -4.79
CA LYS A 5 -10.19 -0.68 -5.32
C LYS A 5 -8.94 -0.64 -6.21
N LYS A 6 -8.57 0.53 -6.76
CA LYS A 6 -7.35 0.70 -7.56
C LYS A 6 -6.08 0.79 -6.70
N ILE A 7 -6.21 1.14 -5.41
CA ILE A 7 -5.09 1.35 -4.48
C ILE A 7 -5.10 0.30 -3.36
N ALA A 8 -6.27 -0.25 -3.02
CA ALA A 8 -6.46 -1.28 -2.00
C ALA A 8 -5.72 -2.60 -2.31
N TRP A 9 -5.20 -2.75 -3.52
CA TRP A 9 -4.64 -3.98 -4.04
C TRP A 9 -3.17 -3.79 -4.41
N PRO A 10 -2.26 -4.45 -3.68
CA PRO A 10 -1.32 -5.28 -4.43
C PRO A 10 -1.00 -6.64 -3.79
N ALA A 11 -1.47 -6.94 -2.57
CA ALA A 11 -1.10 -8.18 -1.91
C ALA A 11 -2.29 -8.82 -1.20
N GLN A 12 -3.00 -9.70 -1.90
CA GLN A 12 -3.68 -10.78 -1.19
C GLN A 12 -2.59 -11.64 -0.57
N LEU A 13 -2.37 -11.44 0.73
CA LEU A 13 -1.40 -12.17 1.49
C LEU A 13 -2.03 -13.49 1.92
N ALA A 14 -1.35 -14.60 1.67
CA ALA A 14 -1.71 -15.91 2.16
C ALA A 14 -0.73 -16.32 3.27
N LEU A 15 -1.23 -17.07 4.25
CA LEU A 15 -0.39 -17.69 5.27
C LEU A 15 0.26 -18.94 4.66
N GLY A 16 1.57 -18.90 4.47
CA GLY A 16 2.38 -20.04 4.10
C GLY A 16 3.14 -20.62 5.30
N PRO A 17 3.86 -21.73 5.10
CA PRO A 17 4.73 -22.30 6.13
C PRO A 17 5.86 -21.34 6.57
N ASP A 18 6.29 -20.46 5.66
CA ASP A 18 7.33 -19.44 5.93
C ASP A 18 6.75 -18.11 6.45
N GLY A 19 5.45 -18.07 6.78
CA GLY A 19 4.75 -16.89 7.28
C GLY A 19 3.83 -16.24 6.26
N LEU A 20 3.49 -14.97 6.50
CA LEU A 20 2.51 -14.23 5.72
C LEU A 20 3.18 -13.61 4.48
N GLY A 21 2.82 -14.12 3.30
CA GLY A 21 3.46 -13.76 2.02
C GLY A 21 2.47 -13.66 0.88
N ASN A 22 2.95 -13.45 -0.34
CA ASN A 22 2.06 -13.32 -1.50
C ASN A 22 1.30 -14.62 -1.78
N SER A 23 -0.01 -14.51 -2.05
CA SER A 23 -0.81 -15.66 -2.47
C SER A 23 -0.43 -16.14 -3.88
N LEU A 24 -0.03 -17.41 -4.00
CA LEU A 24 0.31 -18.03 -5.29
C LEU A 24 -0.91 -18.11 -6.21
N ASP A 25 -2.09 -18.41 -5.65
CA ASP A 25 -3.33 -18.48 -6.43
C ASP A 25 -3.73 -17.10 -6.96
N HIS A 26 -3.48 -16.06 -6.18
CA HIS A 26 -3.73 -14.70 -6.62
C HIS A 26 -2.78 -14.28 -7.76
N ILE A 27 -1.49 -14.59 -7.65
CA ILE A 27 -0.51 -14.31 -8.72
C ILE A 27 -0.87 -15.06 -10.00
N ARG A 28 -1.28 -16.33 -9.89
CA ARG A 28 -1.75 -17.13 -11.03
C ARG A 28 -2.94 -16.47 -11.73
N ASN A 29 -3.87 -15.91 -10.98
CA ASN A 29 -5.01 -15.20 -11.56
C ASN A 29 -4.59 -13.90 -12.27
N ILE A 30 -3.70 -13.09 -11.67
CA ILE A 30 -3.19 -11.87 -12.31
C ILE A 30 -2.51 -12.18 -13.63
N MET A 31 -1.67 -13.22 -13.65
CA MET A 31 -0.82 -13.55 -14.80
C MET A 31 -1.56 -14.37 -15.87
N GLY A 32 -2.57 -15.14 -15.49
CA GLY A 32 -3.19 -16.16 -16.35
C GLY A 32 -4.59 -15.85 -16.86
N THR A 33 -5.37 -14.98 -16.20
CA THR A 33 -6.82 -14.86 -16.51
C THR A 33 -7.26 -13.51 -17.06
N SER A 34 -6.52 -12.41 -16.87
CA SER A 34 -6.93 -11.10 -17.38
C SER A 34 -5.75 -10.20 -17.78
N MET A 35 -5.78 -9.72 -19.03
CA MET A 35 -4.82 -8.74 -19.53
C MET A 35 -4.87 -7.42 -18.74
N GLU A 36 -6.05 -7.02 -18.29
CA GLU A 36 -6.22 -5.79 -17.50
C GLU A 36 -5.53 -5.93 -16.15
N ALA A 37 -5.68 -7.09 -15.48
CA ALA A 37 -5.02 -7.37 -14.21
C ALA A 37 -3.48 -7.31 -14.34
N LEU A 38 -2.94 -7.84 -15.45
CA LEU A 38 -1.52 -7.79 -15.75
C LEU A 38 -1.02 -6.34 -15.95
N ILE A 39 -1.74 -5.52 -16.73
CA ILE A 39 -1.39 -4.11 -16.95
C ILE A 39 -1.43 -3.33 -15.63
N HIS A 40 -2.46 -3.55 -14.80
CA HIS A 40 -2.57 -2.91 -13.49
C HIS A 40 -1.41 -3.29 -12.57
N HIS A 41 -1.06 -4.57 -12.51
CA HIS A 41 0.09 -5.04 -11.75
C HIS A 41 1.39 -4.36 -12.20
N PHE A 42 1.63 -4.31 -13.51
CA PHE A 42 2.82 -3.67 -14.07
C PHE A 42 2.89 -2.17 -13.72
N LYS A 43 1.79 -1.43 -13.87
CA LYS A 43 1.74 0.00 -13.53
C LYS A 43 1.96 0.25 -12.04
N LEU A 44 1.35 -0.53 -11.17
CA LEU A 44 1.50 -0.38 -9.72
C LEU A 44 2.94 -0.63 -9.26
N VAL A 45 3.62 -1.64 -9.82
CA VAL A 45 4.99 -1.99 -9.41
C VAL A 45 6.03 -1.01 -9.99
N THR A 46 5.82 -0.51 -11.22
CA THR A 46 6.81 0.34 -11.90
C THR A 46 6.57 1.85 -11.72
N GLU A 47 5.33 2.32 -11.89
CA GLU A 47 4.97 3.74 -11.77
C GLU A 47 4.53 4.10 -10.34
N GLY A 48 3.83 3.18 -9.67
CA GLY A 48 3.15 3.43 -8.41
C GLY A 48 1.72 3.95 -8.60
N PHE A 49 1.07 4.33 -7.50
CA PHE A 49 -0.26 4.95 -7.52
C PHE A 49 -0.19 6.42 -7.14
N ARG A 50 -1.05 7.25 -7.74
CA ARG A 50 -1.14 8.67 -7.40
C ARG A 50 -2.00 8.86 -6.16
N VAL A 51 -1.52 9.69 -5.25
CA VAL A 51 -2.27 10.10 -4.06
C VAL A 51 -2.76 11.53 -4.27
N PRO A 52 -4.01 11.87 -3.93
CA PRO A 52 -4.50 13.25 -4.01
C PRO A 52 -3.61 14.21 -3.21
N ALA A 53 -3.42 15.42 -3.72
CA ALA A 53 -2.69 16.46 -3.01
C ALA A 53 -3.38 16.80 -1.68
N GLY A 54 -2.61 16.89 -0.60
CA GLY A 54 -3.13 17.10 0.74
C GLY A 54 -2.15 16.70 1.83
N GLN A 55 -2.58 16.85 3.08
CA GLN A 55 -1.80 16.47 4.25
C GLN A 55 -2.69 15.74 5.26
N THR A 56 -2.11 14.78 5.97
CA THR A 56 -2.80 14.07 7.05
C THR A 56 -1.82 13.74 8.17
N TYR A 57 -2.32 13.81 9.41
CA TYR A 57 -1.65 13.23 10.57
C TYR A 57 -2.49 12.06 11.05
N THR A 58 -1.89 10.87 11.10
CA THR A 58 -2.55 9.67 11.60
C THR A 58 -1.71 9.06 12.69
N ALA A 59 -2.33 8.78 13.83
CA ALA A 59 -1.71 8.15 14.98
C ALA A 59 -2.29 6.75 15.21
N ILE A 60 -1.43 5.84 15.65
CA ILE A 60 -1.81 4.51 16.13
C ILE A 60 -1.25 4.27 17.53
N GLU A 61 -1.88 3.36 18.26
CA GLU A 61 -1.36 2.90 19.56
C GLU A 61 -0.29 1.83 19.33
N SER A 62 0.94 2.16 19.70
CA SER A 62 2.06 1.22 19.74
C SER A 62 2.31 0.75 21.18
N PRO A 63 3.05 -0.36 21.38
CA PRO A 63 3.40 -0.82 22.73
C PRO A 63 4.18 0.21 23.58
N LYS A 64 4.76 1.25 22.96
CA LYS A 64 5.53 2.31 23.63
C LYS A 64 4.75 3.65 23.73
N GLY A 65 3.50 3.68 23.32
CA GLY A 65 2.67 4.90 23.29
C GLY A 65 2.25 5.31 21.89
N GLU A 66 1.93 6.58 21.69
CA GLU A 66 1.41 7.09 20.41
C GLU A 66 2.51 7.13 19.34
N LEU A 67 2.36 6.31 18.30
CA LEU A 67 3.16 6.39 17.08
C LEU A 67 2.37 7.17 16.03
N GLY A 68 2.87 8.35 15.67
CA GLY A 68 2.23 9.26 14.73
C GLY A 68 3.00 9.38 13.42
N VAL A 69 2.29 9.52 12.30
CA VAL A 69 2.90 9.85 11.01
C VAL A 69 2.18 11.04 10.39
N HIS A 70 2.92 12.10 10.12
CA HIS A 70 2.49 13.24 9.32
C HIS A 70 2.97 13.07 7.87
N VAL A 71 2.04 12.94 6.93
CA VAL A 71 2.32 12.73 5.51
C VAL A 71 1.76 13.89 4.70
N VAL A 72 2.56 14.41 3.78
CA VAL A 72 2.17 15.44 2.80
C VAL A 72 2.32 14.86 1.40
N SER A 73 1.30 15.03 0.57
CA SER A 73 1.28 14.67 -0.86
C SER A 73 1.07 15.91 -1.71
N ASP A 74 1.80 15.99 -2.82
CA ASP A 74 1.69 17.01 -3.87
C ASP A 74 0.85 16.54 -5.08
N GLY A 75 0.22 15.36 -5.00
CA GLY A 75 -0.47 14.74 -6.14
C GLY A 75 0.35 13.67 -6.89
N GLY A 76 1.61 13.47 -6.51
CA GLY A 76 2.53 12.52 -7.14
C GLY A 76 2.34 11.06 -6.72
N THR A 77 3.22 10.19 -7.22
CA THR A 77 3.32 8.77 -6.82
C THR A 77 4.24 8.54 -5.63
N ARG A 78 4.94 9.59 -5.19
CA ARG A 78 5.84 9.57 -4.03
C ARG A 78 5.36 10.60 -3.01
N PRO A 79 5.50 10.33 -1.70
CA PRO A 79 5.17 11.31 -0.68
C PRO A 79 6.10 12.52 -0.81
N TYR A 80 5.53 13.72 -0.70
CA TYR A 80 6.30 14.97 -0.74
C TYR A 80 7.11 15.13 0.56
N ARG A 81 6.50 14.83 1.70
CA ARG A 81 7.17 14.80 3.01
C ARG A 81 6.53 13.76 3.91
N VAL A 82 7.36 13.06 4.68
CA VAL A 82 6.94 12.17 5.76
C VAL A 82 7.69 12.56 7.01
N HIS A 83 6.96 12.73 8.12
CA HIS A 83 7.54 12.97 9.44
C HIS A 83 6.95 11.97 10.43
N PHE A 84 7.83 11.23 11.10
CA PHE A 84 7.46 10.29 12.15
C PHE A 84 7.52 10.99 13.50
N ARG A 85 6.48 10.80 14.31
CA ARG A 85 6.49 11.11 15.73
C ARG A 85 6.69 9.79 16.45
N ASP A 86 7.92 9.56 16.91
CA ASP A 86 8.26 8.35 17.64
C ASP A 86 7.64 8.36 19.06
N PRO A 87 7.17 7.20 19.54
CA PRO A 87 6.80 7.02 20.93
C PRO A 87 8.05 7.05 21.83
N SER A 88 7.90 7.62 23.04
CA SER A 88 9.00 7.75 24.03
C SER A 88 9.43 6.42 24.64
#